data_AF-A0A1G3V9L9-F1
#
_entry.id   AF-A0A1G3V9L9-F1
#
_cell.length_a   1.000
_cell.length_b   1.000
_cell.length_c   1.000
_cell.angle_alpha   90.00
_cell.angle_beta   90.00
_cell.angle_gamma   90.00
#
_symmetry.space_group_name_H-M   'P 1'
#
loop_
_entity.id
_entity.type
_entity.pdbx_description
1 polymer ?
#
loop_
_entity_poly.entity_id
_entity_poly.type
_entity_poly.pdbx_seq_one_letter_code
_entity_poly.pdbx_strand_id
1 'polypeptide(L)'
;MDQIPGPPIRLGNKTRWFIYLGHTTTPFEQPILAHICTTTTSVDDFKKGGKRASHKCLIFEKGKYPFDQECVLDYAEDPYAYKKADLESNRNIELMGKLNDQTMRVIYEGIYFSRSYSRKIKMDIRESLQQIGIKGLRK
;
A
#
# COMPACT_ATOMS: atom_id res chain seq x y z
N MET A 1 21.26 -0.31 7.53
CA MET A 1 19.84 -0.59 7.88
C MET A 1 19.02 0.10 6.81
N ASP A 2 18.75 -0.60 5.72
CA ASP A 2 18.12 -0.02 4.53
C ASP A 2 16.63 -0.42 4.45
N GLN A 3 15.79 0.62 4.34
CA GLN A 3 14.40 0.74 3.87
C GLN A 3 13.55 -0.51 3.52
N ILE A 4 12.25 -0.44 3.83
CA ILE A 4 11.21 -1.30 3.21
C ILE A 4 10.05 -0.45 2.63
N PRO A 5 9.93 -0.35 1.30
CA PRO A 5 8.67 -0.27 0.55
C PRO A 5 8.36 -1.62 -0.14
N GLY A 6 7.08 -1.95 -0.34
CA GLY A 6 6.62 -3.36 -0.34
C GLY A 6 6.33 -4.12 -1.63
N PRO A 7 5.97 -5.43 -1.48
CA PRO A 7 6.02 -6.46 -2.53
C PRO A 7 4.67 -6.89 -3.13
N PRO A 8 4.60 -7.60 -4.28
CA PRO A 8 3.50 -8.50 -4.64
C PRO A 8 3.38 -9.76 -3.76
N ILE A 9 2.15 -10.27 -3.61
CA ILE A 9 1.80 -11.55 -2.97
C ILE A 9 0.91 -12.33 -3.94
N ARG A 10 1.16 -13.62 -4.09
CA ARG A 10 0.24 -14.53 -4.79
C ARG A 10 -0.76 -15.11 -3.80
N LEU A 11 -2.00 -14.63 -3.79
CA LEU A 11 -3.13 -15.24 -3.08
C LEU A 11 -3.96 -16.06 -4.09
N GLY A 12 -3.65 -17.36 -4.21
CA GLY A 12 -4.23 -18.29 -5.20
C GLY A 12 -3.54 -18.24 -6.58
N ASN A 13 -4.17 -18.81 -7.62
CA ASN A 13 -3.64 -18.81 -9.01
C ASN A 13 -3.53 -17.41 -9.64
N LYS A 14 -3.89 -16.33 -8.93
CA LYS A 14 -3.83 -14.95 -9.41
C LYS A 14 -2.75 -14.16 -8.68
N THR A 15 -1.84 -13.58 -9.44
CA THR A 15 -0.85 -12.61 -8.96
C THR A 15 -1.55 -11.33 -8.52
N ARG A 16 -1.20 -10.82 -7.33
CA ARG A 16 -1.65 -9.52 -6.82
C ARG A 16 -0.44 -8.70 -6.41
N TRP A 17 -0.44 -7.40 -6.71
CA TRP A 17 0.59 -6.49 -6.22
C TRP A 17 0.13 -5.81 -4.94
N PHE A 18 1.06 -5.63 -4.00
CA PHE A 18 0.82 -4.93 -2.75
C PHE A 18 1.85 -3.83 -2.60
N ILE A 19 1.49 -2.85 -1.79
CA ILE A 19 2.35 -1.74 -1.43
C ILE A 19 2.47 -1.77 0.08
N TYR A 20 3.68 -1.99 0.58
CA TYR A 20 3.97 -1.87 2.01
C TYR A 20 4.16 -0.41 2.34
N LEU A 21 3.39 0.05 3.31
CA LEU A 21 3.32 1.44 3.72
C LEU A 21 3.94 1.67 5.09
N GLY A 22 4.30 0.59 5.79
CA GLY A 22 4.84 0.65 7.12
C GLY A 22 4.35 -0.48 8.00
N HIS A 23 4.48 -0.27 9.29
CA HIS A 23 4.04 -1.22 10.30
C HIS A 23 3.60 -0.49 11.58
N THR A 24 3.03 -1.23 12.52
CA THR A 24 2.77 -0.76 13.88
C THR A 24 4.03 -0.10 14.46
N THR A 25 3.95 1.19 14.78
CA THR A 25 5.07 1.96 15.33
C THR A 25 4.95 2.19 16.83
N THR A 26 3.82 1.81 17.43
CA THR A 26 3.57 2.01 18.86
C THR A 26 4.50 1.13 19.69
N PRO A 27 5.24 1.72 20.65
CA PRO A 27 6.12 0.96 21.53
C PRO A 27 5.38 -0.16 22.26
N PHE A 28 6.00 -1.34 22.32
CA PHE A 28 5.50 -2.52 23.04
C PHE A 28 4.20 -3.15 22.49
N GLU A 29 3.61 -2.62 21.41
CA GLU A 29 2.46 -3.24 20.76
C GLU A 29 2.91 -4.51 20.01
N GLN A 30 2.30 -5.65 20.37
CA GLN A 30 2.56 -6.94 19.75
C GLN A 30 1.22 -7.62 19.39
N PRO A 31 1.11 -8.26 18.21
CA PRO A 31 2.15 -8.40 17.20
C PRO A 31 2.40 -7.10 16.40
N ILE A 32 3.62 -6.92 15.87
CA ILE A 32 3.89 -5.87 14.89
C ILE A 32 3.13 -6.20 13.60
N LEU A 33 2.18 -5.35 13.23
CA LEU A 33 1.38 -5.51 12.01
C LEU A 33 1.99 -4.71 10.87
N ALA A 34 2.12 -5.32 9.69
CA ALA A 34 2.43 -4.65 8.44
C ALA A 34 1.16 -4.00 7.87
N HIS A 35 1.29 -2.74 7.46
CA HIS A 35 0.24 -2.00 6.77
C HIS A 35 0.48 -2.12 5.27
N ILE A 36 -0.31 -2.97 4.61
CA ILE A 36 -0.22 -3.18 3.16
C ILE A 36 -1.53 -2.85 2.47
N CYS A 37 -1.43 -2.21 1.30
CA CYS A 37 -2.55 -2.04 0.38
C CYS A 37 -2.39 -2.98 -0.79
N THR A 38 -3.51 -3.47 -1.33
CA THR A 38 -3.49 -4.31 -2.54
C THR A 38 -3.87 -3.48 -3.75
N THR A 39 -3.49 -3.98 -4.92
CA THR A 39 -3.92 -3.42 -6.20
C THR A 39 -4.80 -4.41 -6.95
N THR A 40 -5.61 -3.88 -7.86
CA THR A 40 -6.44 -4.65 -8.78
C THR A 40 -6.13 -4.27 -10.22
N THR A 41 -6.30 -5.21 -11.13
CA THR A 41 -6.13 -5.00 -12.58
C THR A 41 -7.45 -4.70 -13.27
N SER A 42 -8.56 -4.69 -12.52
CA SER A 42 -9.88 -4.29 -12.99
C SER A 42 -9.97 -2.77 -13.12
N VAL A 43 -9.13 -2.17 -13.97
CA VAL A 43 -9.06 -0.71 -14.18
C VAL A 43 -10.42 -0.16 -14.62
N ASP A 44 -11.16 -0.92 -15.43
CA ASP A 44 -12.47 -0.52 -15.94
C ASP A 44 -13.54 -0.35 -14.85
N ASP A 45 -13.39 -1.00 -13.69
CA ASP A 45 -14.32 -0.79 -12.56
C ASP A 45 -14.29 0.66 -12.05
N PHE A 46 -13.19 1.39 -12.26
CA PHE A 46 -13.00 2.77 -11.79
C PHE A 46 -13.33 3.82 -12.86
N LYS A 47 -13.61 3.40 -14.10
CA LYS A 47 -14.03 4.30 -15.18
C LYS A 47 -15.52 4.64 -15.06
N LYS A 48 -15.97 5.67 -15.79
CA LYS A 48 -17.38 6.07 -15.83
C LYS A 48 -18.28 4.88 -16.20
N GLY A 49 -19.26 4.58 -15.36
CA GLY A 49 -20.18 3.44 -15.54
C GLY A 49 -19.68 2.12 -14.92
N GLY A 50 -18.44 2.07 -14.43
CA GLY A 50 -17.91 0.95 -13.68
C GLY A 50 -18.44 0.87 -12.24
N LYS A 51 -18.29 -0.31 -11.62
CA LYS A 51 -18.82 -0.59 -10.27
C LYS A 51 -18.23 0.28 -9.16
N ARG A 52 -17.02 0.79 -9.37
CA ARG A 52 -16.22 1.60 -8.45
C ARG A 52 -15.92 2.98 -9.03
N ALA A 53 -16.73 3.46 -9.98
CA ALA A 53 -16.52 4.74 -10.65
C ALA A 53 -16.47 5.94 -9.69
N SER A 54 -17.07 5.82 -8.50
CA SER A 54 -17.06 6.86 -7.46
C SER A 54 -15.88 6.74 -6.48
N HIS A 55 -15.10 5.66 -6.54
CA HIS A 55 -14.00 5.43 -5.64
C HIS A 55 -12.81 6.32 -6.02
N LYS A 56 -12.18 6.93 -5.01
CA LYS A 56 -10.87 7.55 -5.19
C LYS A 56 -9.83 6.44 -5.36
N CYS A 57 -8.99 6.57 -6.37
CA CYS A 57 -7.96 5.59 -6.66
C CYS A 57 -6.67 6.24 -7.18
N LEU A 58 -5.61 5.44 -7.25
CA LEU A 58 -4.38 5.76 -7.96
C LEU A 58 -4.12 4.69 -9.00
N ILE A 59 -3.94 5.10 -10.26
CA ILE A 59 -3.62 4.21 -11.37
C ILE A 59 -2.10 4.15 -11.52
N PHE A 60 -1.57 2.94 -11.58
CA PHE A 60 -0.18 2.67 -11.91
C PHE A 60 -0.08 2.15 -13.34
N GLU A 61 0.40 3.00 -14.23
CA GLU A 61 0.64 2.64 -15.62
C GLU A 61 1.82 1.67 -15.76
N LYS A 62 1.65 0.64 -16.60
CA LYS A 62 2.72 -0.30 -16.93
C LYS A 62 3.95 0.44 -17.47
N GLY A 63 5.14 0.08 -16.99
CA GLY A 63 6.41 0.64 -17.45
C GLY A 63 6.83 1.96 -16.79
N LYS A 64 5.92 2.66 -16.10
CA LYS A 64 6.27 3.82 -15.24
C LYS A 64 6.55 3.43 -13.80
N TYR A 65 6.02 2.29 -13.38
CA TYR A 65 6.09 1.76 -12.03
C TYR A 65 6.64 0.32 -12.07
N PRO A 66 7.13 -0.22 -10.94
CA PRO A 66 7.68 -1.59 -10.87
C PRO A 66 6.62 -2.70 -11.02
N PHE A 67 5.44 -2.37 -11.54
CA PHE A 67 4.39 -3.33 -11.85
C PHE A 67 4.52 -3.79 -13.30
N ASP A 68 4.40 -5.09 -13.53
CA ASP A 68 4.47 -5.75 -14.84
C ASP A 68 3.20 -5.54 -15.69
N GLN A 69 2.14 -4.99 -15.10
CA GLN A 69 0.93 -4.57 -15.77
C GLN A 69 0.27 -3.36 -15.11
N GLU A 70 -0.67 -2.77 -15.84
CA GLU A 70 -1.47 -1.66 -15.32
C GLU A 70 -2.34 -2.14 -14.16
N CYS A 71 -2.31 -1.40 -13.05
CA CYS A 71 -3.08 -1.74 -11.87
C CYS A 71 -3.56 -0.49 -11.13
N VAL A 72 -4.50 -0.68 -10.22
CA VAL A 72 -5.17 0.39 -9.47
C VAL A 72 -5.08 0.12 -7.99
N LEU A 73 -4.66 1.12 -7.22
CA LEU A 73 -4.85 1.18 -5.78
C LEU A 73 -6.19 1.84 -5.48
N ASP A 74 -7.09 1.11 -4.83
CA ASP A 74 -8.38 1.62 -4.37
C ASP A 74 -8.25 2.16 -2.94
N TYR A 75 -8.45 3.46 -2.75
CA TYR A 75 -8.38 4.04 -1.40
C TYR A 75 -9.61 3.74 -0.56
N ALA A 76 -10.70 3.22 -1.15
CA ALA A 76 -11.87 2.80 -0.41
C ALA A 76 -11.75 1.36 0.15
N GLU A 77 -10.73 0.61 -0.24
CA GLU A 77 -10.44 -0.69 0.36
C GLU A 77 -9.65 -0.55 1.66
N ASP A 78 -10.04 -1.35 2.67
CA ASP A 78 -9.33 -1.43 3.93
C ASP A 78 -7.91 -2.01 3.72
N PRO A 79 -6.90 -1.52 4.46
CA PRO A 79 -5.58 -2.12 4.44
C PRO A 79 -5.64 -3.52 5.04
N TYR A 80 -4.88 -4.44 4.44
CA TYR A 80 -4.73 -5.77 5.02
C TYR A 80 -3.74 -5.71 6.18
N ALA A 81 -4.16 -6.16 7.35
CA ALA A 81 -3.27 -6.32 8.50
C ALA A 81 -2.65 -7.72 8.47
N TYR A 82 -1.36 -7.79 8.12
CA TYR A 82 -0.56 -9.02 8.24
C TYR A 82 0.41 -8.88 9.39
N LYS A 83 0.76 -9.96 10.08
CA LYS A 83 1.93 -9.90 10.97
C LYS A 83 3.16 -9.63 10.10
N LYS A 84 3.99 -8.67 10.52
CA LYS A 84 5.19 -8.29 9.77
C LYS A 84 6.13 -9.50 9.56
N ALA A 85 6.29 -10.32 10.59
CA ALA A 85 7.11 -11.53 10.52
C ALA A 85 6.60 -12.56 9.49
N ASP A 86 5.27 -12.68 9.35
CA ASP A 86 4.68 -13.59 8.36
C ASP A 86 4.94 -13.08 6.94
N LEU A 87 4.91 -11.76 6.73
CA LEU A 87 5.24 -11.15 5.44
C LEU A 87 6.72 -11.33 5.09
N GLU A 88 7.62 -11.16 6.06
CA GLU A 88 9.08 -11.28 5.84
C GLU A 88 9.53 -12.73 5.61
N SER A 89 8.83 -13.71 6.17
CA SER A 89 9.18 -15.14 6.05
C SER A 89 8.49 -15.85 4.89
N ASN A 90 7.53 -15.22 4.21
CA ASN A 90 6.74 -15.85 3.17
C ASN A 90 7.52 -15.95 1.84
N ARG A 91 7.88 -17.18 1.47
CA ARG A 91 8.63 -17.48 0.23
C ARG A 91 7.84 -17.26 -1.07
N ASN A 92 6.53 -17.03 -0.99
CA ASN A 92 5.68 -16.70 -2.15
C ASN A 92 5.58 -15.19 -2.42
N ILE A 93 6.37 -14.40 -1.69
CA ILE A 93 6.45 -12.95 -1.81
C ILE A 93 7.80 -12.60 -2.42
N GLU A 94 7.77 -11.78 -3.47
CA GLU A 94 8.96 -11.31 -4.19
C GLU A 94 8.99 -9.78 -4.18
N LEU A 95 10.17 -9.16 -4.07
CA LEU A 95 10.30 -7.71 -4.17
C LEU A 95 10.44 -7.27 -5.62
N MET A 96 9.46 -6.54 -6.16
CA MET A 96 9.47 -6.08 -7.56
C MET A 96 10.22 -4.76 -7.78
N GLY A 97 10.35 -3.93 -6.74
CA GLY A 97 11.02 -2.64 -6.85
C GLY A 97 10.58 -1.66 -5.77
N LYS A 98 10.93 -0.38 -5.97
CA LYS A 98 10.61 0.70 -5.04
C LYS A 98 9.79 1.79 -5.73
N LEU A 99 8.76 2.29 -5.06
CA LEU A 99 8.09 3.53 -5.46
C LEU A 99 8.90 4.72 -4.97
N ASN A 100 8.96 5.78 -5.78
CA ASN A 100 9.66 7.00 -5.38
C ASN A 100 8.87 7.78 -4.31
N ASP A 101 9.56 8.69 -3.61
CA ASP A 101 9.01 9.48 -2.52
C ASP A 101 7.75 10.26 -2.92
N GLN A 102 7.70 10.79 -4.15
CA GLN A 102 6.56 11.56 -4.62
C GLN A 102 5.32 10.67 -4.76
N THR A 103 5.47 9.46 -5.31
CA THR A 103 4.39 8.48 -5.38
C THR A 103 3.94 8.06 -3.99
N MET A 104 4.87 7.81 -3.06
CA MET A 104 4.53 7.45 -1.69
C MET A 104 3.76 8.58 -0.96
N ARG A 105 4.08 9.85 -1.22
CA ARG A 105 3.30 10.99 -0.72
C ARG A 105 1.88 11.02 -1.28
N VAL A 106 1.73 10.78 -2.58
CA VAL A 106 0.39 10.73 -3.22
C VAL A 106 -0.46 9.62 -2.62
N ILE A 107 0.15 8.45 -2.38
CA ILE A 107 -0.53 7.33 -1.71
C ILE A 107 -0.96 7.71 -0.30
N TYR A 108 -0.06 8.32 0.48
CA TYR A 108 -0.39 8.76 1.83
C TYR A 108 -1.54 9.78 1.86
N GLU A 109 -1.55 10.76 0.95
CA GLU A 109 -2.64 11.75 0.87
C GLU A 109 -3.99 11.07 0.55
N GLY A 110 -4.01 10.11 -0.38
CA GLY A 110 -5.22 9.34 -0.68
C GLY A 110 -5.74 8.58 0.54
N ILE A 111 -4.84 7.94 1.28
CA ILE A 111 -5.15 7.22 2.54
C ILE A 111 -5.63 8.17 3.62
N TYR A 112 -4.99 9.32 3.79
CA TYR A 112 -5.31 10.32 4.81
C TYR A 112 -6.77 10.77 4.70
N PHE A 113 -7.27 11.00 3.48
CA PHE A 113 -8.66 11.38 3.23
C PHE A 113 -9.65 10.21 3.18
N SER A 114 -9.17 8.98 3.11
CA SER A 114 -10.05 7.80 3.10
C SER A 114 -10.70 7.55 4.46
N ARG A 115 -11.96 7.10 4.44
CA ARG A 115 -12.69 6.68 5.64
C ARG A 115 -12.43 5.23 6.03
N SER A 116 -11.89 4.43 5.11
CA SER A 116 -11.56 3.01 5.30
C SER A 116 -10.39 2.82 6.29
N TYR A 117 -9.54 3.84 6.43
CA TYR A 117 -8.36 3.76 7.28
C TYR A 117 -8.63 4.35 8.65
N SER A 118 -8.38 3.58 9.71
CA SER A 118 -8.47 4.07 11.08
C SER A 118 -7.42 5.15 11.36
N ARG A 119 -7.68 6.02 12.35
CA ARG A 119 -6.72 7.05 12.77
C ARG A 119 -5.37 6.46 13.17
N LYS A 120 -5.38 5.31 13.86
CA LYS A 120 -4.17 4.59 14.28
C LYS A 120 -3.34 4.14 13.09
N ILE A 121 -3.96 3.52 12.09
CA ILE A 121 -3.25 3.06 10.89
C ILE A 121 -2.67 4.24 10.11
N LYS A 122 -3.42 5.34 9.96
CA LYS A 122 -2.90 6.56 9.32
C LYS A 122 -1.67 7.12 10.03
N MET A 123 -1.65 7.06 11.36
CA MET A 123 -0.51 7.49 12.17
C MET A 123 0.69 6.56 11.98
N ASP A 124 0.50 5.24 12.08
CA ASP A 124 1.55 4.25 11.88
C ASP A 124 2.21 4.36 10.50
N ILE A 125 1.39 4.48 9.43
CA ILE A 125 1.86 4.69 8.06
C ILE A 125 2.68 5.97 7.97
N ARG A 126 2.14 7.08 8.52
CA ARG A 126 2.83 8.37 8.48
C ARG A 126 4.19 8.29 9.16
N GLU A 127 4.26 7.72 10.35
CA GLU A 127 5.50 7.58 11.10
C GLU A 127 6.51 6.71 10.36
N SER A 128 6.06 5.59 9.79
CA SER A 128 6.89 4.71 8.96
C SER A 128 7.47 5.44 7.75
N LEU A 129 6.66 6.24 7.05
CA LEU A 129 7.13 7.03 5.90
C LEU A 129 8.11 8.14 6.33
N GLN A 130 7.89 8.76 7.49
CA GLN A 130 8.81 9.76 8.03
C GLN A 130 10.16 9.16 8.42
N GLN A 131 10.19 7.94 8.97
CA GLN A 131 11.41 7.23 9.32
C GLN A 131 12.29 6.93 8.11
N ILE A 132 11.71 6.70 6.94
CA ILE A 132 12.46 6.50 5.68
C ILE A 132 12.79 7.81 4.94
N GLY A 133 12.51 8.97 5.55
CA GLY A 133 12.90 10.29 5.04
C GLY A 133 11.81 11.06 4.29
N ILE A 134 10.58 10.52 4.17
CA ILE A 134 9.47 11.22 3.51
C ILE A 134 8.89 12.27 4.46
N LYS A 135 9.30 13.52 4.26
CA LYS A 135 8.87 14.68 5.05
C LYS A 135 7.64 15.38 4.44
N GLY A 136 7.01 16.23 5.25
CA GLY A 136 5.90 17.11 4.82
C GLY A 136 4.52 16.47 4.79
N LEU A 137 4.37 15.28 5.37
CA LEU A 137 3.08 14.57 5.43
C LEU A 137 2.10 15.25 6.39
N ARG A 138 0.81 15.29 6.01
CA ARG A 138 -0.29 15.78 6.86
C ARG A 138 -0.36 15.02 8.19
N LYS A 139 -0.96 15.63 9.21
CA LYS A 139 -1.06 15.07 10.57
C LYS A 139 -2.45 14.57 10.89
#